data_AF-A0A6B3KLF4-F1
#
_entry.id   AF-A0A6B3KLF4-F1
#
_cell.length_a   1.000
_cell.length_b   1.000
_cell.length_c   1.000
_cell.angle_alpha   90.00
_cell.angle_beta   90.00
_cell.angle_gamma   90.00
#
_symmetry.space_group_name_H-M   'P 1'
#
loop_
_entity.id
_entity.type
_entity.pdbx_description
1 polymer ?
#
loop_
_entity_poly.entity_id
_entity_poly.type
_entity_poly.pdbx_seq_one_letter_code
_entity_poly.pdbx_strand_id
1 'polypeptide(L)'
;EAADRLGRNPDAAALQRSGPPEIVRAADSFNAMQARLNRLINERTHMVAAIAHDLRTPLARLSFRLDGLQPPLRDKALADIDEMKAMISAALDFIQN
;
A
#
# COMPACT_ATOMS: atom_id res chain seq x y z
N GLU A 1 -0.07 -22.18 -15.28
CA GLU A 1 -0.43 -22.52 -13.88
C GLU A 1 0.38 -21.79 -12.82
N ALA A 2 1.70 -21.99 -12.69
CA ALA A 2 2.47 -21.32 -11.62
C ALA A 2 2.50 -19.79 -11.75
N ALA A 3 2.68 -19.28 -12.96
CA ALA A 3 2.60 -17.84 -13.26
C ALA A 3 1.19 -17.27 -12.99
N ASP A 4 0.14 -18.00 -13.36
CA ASP A 4 -1.25 -17.57 -13.10
C ASP A 4 -1.55 -17.52 -11.60
N ARG A 5 -1.04 -18.51 -10.84
CA ARG A 5 -1.14 -18.52 -9.38
C ARG A 5 -0.42 -17.33 -8.76
N LEU A 6 0.82 -17.05 -9.21
CA LEU A 6 1.58 -15.88 -8.77
C LEU A 6 0.84 -14.56 -9.07
N GLY A 7 0.21 -14.46 -10.25
CA GLY A 7 -0.56 -13.29 -10.64
C GLY A 7 -1.81 -13.04 -9.78
N ARG A 8 -2.37 -14.09 -9.16
CA ARG A 8 -3.51 -13.98 -8.23
C ARG A 8 -3.09 -13.85 -6.77
N ASN A 9 -1.99 -14.48 -6.40
CA ASN A 9 -1.46 -14.48 -5.05
C ASN A 9 0.08 -14.37 -5.11
N PRO A 10 0.64 -13.17 -4.87
CA PRO A 10 2.09 -12.96 -4.81
C PRO A 10 2.78 -13.85 -3.77
N ASP A 11 2.11 -14.15 -2.66
CA ASP A 11 2.61 -14.98 -1.54
C ASP A 11 2.44 -16.48 -1.76
N ALA A 12 2.09 -16.90 -2.99
CA ALA A 12 2.02 -18.32 -3.33
C ALA A 12 3.37 -19.03 -3.06
N ALA A 13 3.29 -20.33 -2.76
CA ALA A 13 4.51 -21.12 -2.55
C ALA A 13 5.42 -21.12 -3.80
N ALA A 14 6.73 -20.96 -3.55
CA ALA A 14 7.77 -21.04 -4.55
C ALA A 14 7.79 -22.40 -5.25
N LEU A 15 8.28 -22.43 -6.50
CA LEU A 15 8.42 -23.66 -7.26
C LEU A 15 9.47 -24.57 -6.63
N GLN A 16 9.17 -25.87 -6.59
CA GLN A 16 10.16 -26.88 -6.24
C GLN A 16 11.24 -26.95 -7.30
N ARG A 17 12.49 -27.10 -6.84
CA ARG A 17 13.67 -27.24 -7.69
C ARG A 17 13.90 -28.72 -7.96
N SER A 18 13.21 -29.27 -8.95
CA SER A 18 13.29 -30.70 -9.30
C SER A 18 13.20 -30.91 -10.80
N GLY A 19 13.95 -31.89 -11.31
CA GLY A 19 13.97 -32.25 -12.72
C GLY A 19 15.31 -31.95 -13.40
N PRO A 20 15.34 -31.92 -14.75
CA PRO A 20 16.53 -31.61 -15.52
C PRO A 20 17.13 -30.23 -15.17
N PRO A 21 18.44 -30.01 -15.41
CA PRO A 21 19.11 -28.76 -15.10
C PRO A 21 18.43 -27.51 -15.66
N GLU A 22 17.83 -27.59 -16.84
CA GLU A 22 17.12 -26.50 -17.50
C GLU A 22 15.84 -26.13 -16.73
N ILE A 23 15.12 -27.13 -16.22
CA ILE A 23 13.91 -26.93 -15.41
C ILE A 23 14.26 -26.33 -14.06
N VAL A 24 15.35 -26.78 -13.43
CA VAL A 24 15.84 -26.20 -12.17
C VAL A 24 16.21 -24.72 -12.36
N ARG A 25 16.95 -24.38 -13.43
CA ARG A 25 17.31 -22.98 -13.73
C ARG A 25 16.08 -22.10 -13.99
N ALA A 26 15.08 -22.63 -14.70
CA ALA A 26 13.83 -21.92 -14.92
C ALA A 26 13.06 -21.70 -13.60
N ALA A 27 13.01 -22.70 -12.72
CA ALA A 27 12.40 -22.59 -11.39
C ALA A 27 13.13 -21.55 -10.52
N ASP A 28 14.46 -21.54 -10.51
CA ASP A 28 15.25 -20.54 -9.78
C ASP A 28 14.97 -19.12 -10.28
N SER A 29 14.91 -18.94 -11.60
CA SER A 29 14.64 -17.63 -12.22
C SER A 29 13.22 -17.15 -11.91
N PHE A 30 12.23 -18.05 -11.95
CA PHE A 30 10.85 -17.76 -11.57
C PHE A 30 10.74 -17.38 -10.08
N ASN A 31 11.37 -18.15 -9.20
CA ASN A 31 11.36 -17.90 -7.75
C ASN A 31 12.05 -16.56 -7.41
N ALA A 32 13.14 -16.21 -8.11
CA ALA A 32 13.79 -14.91 -7.95
C ALA A 32 12.88 -13.74 -8.39
N MET A 33 12.17 -13.90 -9.51
CA MET A 33 11.18 -12.92 -9.95
C MET A 33 10.03 -12.77 -8.95
N GLN A 34 9.49 -13.88 -8.44
CA GLN A 34 8.47 -13.86 -7.39
C GLN A 34 8.95 -13.10 -6.14
N ALA A 35 10.14 -13.42 -5.64
CA ALA A 35 10.69 -12.75 -4.46
C ALA A 35 10.87 -11.23 -4.67
N ARG A 36 11.27 -10.81 -5.89
CA ARG A 36 11.38 -9.39 -6.25
C ARG A 36 10.01 -8.71 -6.30
N LEU A 37 8.99 -9.36 -6.84
CA LEU A 37 7.63 -8.82 -6.87
C LEU A 37 7.06 -8.63 -5.46
N ASN A 38 7.19 -9.64 -4.59
CA ASN A 38 6.69 -9.55 -3.21
C ASN A 38 7.37 -8.42 -2.45
N ARG A 39 8.70 -8.27 -2.61
CA ARG A 39 9.44 -7.17 -2.01
C ARG A 39 8.92 -5.81 -2.49
N LEU A 40 8.73 -5.64 -3.80
CA LEU A 40 8.23 -4.40 -4.38
C LEU A 40 6.82 -4.04 -3.88
N ILE A 41 5.94 -5.04 -3.77
CA ILE A 41 4.58 -4.85 -3.25
C ILE A 41 4.66 -4.41 -1.78
N ASN A 42 5.41 -5.14 -0.95
CA ASN A 42 5.57 -4.81 0.47
C ASN A 42 6.17 -3.41 0.69
N GLU A 43 7.22 -3.05 -0.05
CA GLU A 43 7.83 -1.72 0.01
C GLU A 43 6.83 -0.61 -0.33
N ARG A 44 6.02 -0.80 -1.38
CA ARG A 44 4.98 0.16 -1.78
C ARG A 44 3.87 0.27 -0.73
N THR A 45 3.41 -0.85 -0.20
CA THR A 45 2.42 -0.88 0.88
C THR A 45 2.90 -0.13 2.12
N HIS A 46 4.15 -0.40 2.54
CA HIS A 46 4.77 0.31 3.66
C HIS A 46 4.92 1.81 3.37
N MET A 47 5.33 2.18 2.17
CA MET A 47 5.48 3.59 1.77
C MET A 47 4.15 4.34 1.85
N VAL A 48 3.05 3.75 1.34
CA VAL A 48 1.73 4.40 1.43
C VAL A 48 1.26 4.52 2.88
N ALA A 49 1.49 3.48 3.71
CA ALA A 49 1.18 3.54 5.14
C ALA A 49 1.94 4.65 5.87
N ALA A 50 3.23 4.83 5.56
CA ALA A 50 4.06 5.90 6.12
C ALA A 50 3.56 7.29 5.70
N ILE A 51 3.30 7.50 4.41
CA ILE A 51 2.75 8.78 3.90
C ILE A 51 1.42 9.11 4.60
N ALA A 52 0.52 8.14 4.73
CA ALA A 52 -0.76 8.34 5.39
C ALA A 52 -0.60 8.71 6.88
N HIS A 53 0.34 8.08 7.59
CA HIS A 53 0.68 8.43 8.96
C HIS A 53 1.19 9.87 9.05
N ASP A 54 2.15 10.22 8.20
CA ASP A 54 2.79 11.53 8.18
C ASP A 54 1.79 12.65 7.84
N LEU A 55 0.77 12.38 7.02
CA LEU A 55 -0.30 13.33 6.67
C LEU A 55 -1.26 13.64 7.83
N ARG A 56 -1.41 12.76 8.83
CA ARG A 56 -2.28 13.04 9.98
C ARG A 56 -1.80 14.26 10.78
N THR A 57 -0.48 14.41 10.91
CA THR A 57 0.15 15.51 11.66
C THR A 57 -0.12 16.89 11.06
N PRO A 58 0.16 17.18 9.76
CA PRO A 58 -0.16 18.46 9.15
C PRO A 58 -1.67 18.71 9.06
N LEU A 59 -2.50 17.68 8.85
CA LEU A 59 -3.96 17.84 8.88
C LEU A 59 -4.47 18.27 10.26
N ALA A 60 -4.00 17.63 11.33
CA ALA A 60 -4.32 18.05 12.69
C ALA A 60 -3.85 19.49 12.97
N ARG A 61 -2.63 19.84 12.53
CA ARG A 61 -2.12 21.21 12.64
C ARG A 61 -2.97 22.21 11.87
N LEU A 62 -3.46 21.87 10.68
CA LEU A 62 -4.37 22.70 9.92
C LEU A 62 -5.69 22.89 10.68
N SER A 63 -6.28 21.82 11.22
CA SER A 63 -7.49 21.92 12.06
C SER A 63 -7.31 22.92 13.20
N PHE A 64 -6.19 22.88 13.93
CA PHE A 64 -5.89 23.85 15.00
C PHE A 64 -5.75 25.29 14.49
N ARG A 65 -5.17 25.50 13.30
CA ARG A 65 -5.05 26.85 12.71
C ARG A 65 -6.40 27.45 12.32
N LEU A 66 -7.42 26.62 12.10
CA LEU A 66 -8.77 27.07 11.76
C LEU A 66 -9.57 27.54 12.98
N ASP A 67 -9.09 27.33 14.21
CA ASP A 67 -9.84 27.71 15.43
C ASP A 67 -10.10 29.21 15.57
N GLY A 68 -9.33 30.07 14.87
CA GLY A 68 -9.56 31.52 14.82
C GLY A 68 -10.58 31.98 13.78
N LEU A 69 -11.10 31.07 12.95
CA LEU A 69 -12.07 31.41 11.91
C LEU A 69 -13.50 31.38 12.44
N GLN A 70 -14.34 32.26 11.91
CA GLN A 70 -15.77 32.25 12.20
C GLN A 70 -16.53 31.33 11.24
N PRO A 71 -17.66 30.74 11.67
CA PRO A 71 -18.61 30.11 10.77
C PRO A 71 -19.10 31.08 9.68
N PRO A 72 -19.43 30.59 8.46
CA PRO A 72 -19.42 29.19 8.04
C PRO A 72 -18.05 28.71 7.51
N LEU A 73 -17.04 29.58 7.44
CA LEU A 73 -15.76 29.26 6.80
C LEU A 73 -15.00 28.18 7.59
N ARG A 74 -15.00 28.28 8.93
CA ARG A 74 -14.41 27.27 9.80
C ARG A 74 -14.99 25.88 9.54
N ASP A 75 -16.32 25.78 9.52
CA ASP A 75 -17.03 24.50 9.41
C ASP A 75 -16.79 23.84 8.05
N LYS A 76 -16.79 24.64 6.98
CA LYS A 76 -16.45 24.16 5.62
C LYS A 76 -15.02 23.63 5.55
N ALA A 77 -14.06 24.39 6.07
CA ALA A 77 -12.66 23.97 6.06
C ALA A 77 -12.39 22.73 6.94
N LEU A 78 -13.11 22.56 8.05
CA LEU A 78 -13.06 21.34 8.85
C LEU A 78 -13.68 20.15 8.11
N ALA A 79 -14.79 20.34 7.41
CA ALA A 79 -15.40 19.30 6.59
C ALA A 79 -14.46 18.81 5.48
N ASP A 80 -13.77 19.73 4.79
CA ASP A 80 -12.78 19.37 3.77
C ASP A 80 -11.62 18.55 4.38
N ILE A 81 -11.13 18.92 5.57
CA ILE A 81 -10.08 18.16 6.27
C ILE A 81 -10.56 16.77 6.66
N ASP A 82 -11.80 16.63 7.11
CA ASP A 82 -12.36 15.32 7.50
C ASP A 82 -12.61 14.44 6.27
N GLU A 83 -13.00 15.02 5.12
CA GLU A 83 -13.05 14.31 3.84
C GLU A 83 -11.65 13.81 3.43
N MET A 84 -10.61 14.65 3.56
CA MET A 84 -9.23 14.23 3.31
C MET A 84 -8.80 13.06 4.21
N LYS A 85 -9.14 13.08 5.50
CA LYS A 85 -8.86 11.96 6.42
C LYS A 85 -9.60 10.69 6.02
N ALA A 86 -10.86 10.80 5.57
CA ALA A 86 -11.64 9.67 5.09
C ALA A 86 -11.04 9.05 3.83
N MET A 87 -10.63 9.88 2.86
CA MET A 87 -9.93 9.41 1.65
C MET A 87 -8.62 8.69 1.99
N ILE A 88 -7.82 9.22 2.92
CA ILE A 88 -6.58 8.56 3.37
C ILE A 88 -6.89 7.20 4.02
N SER A 89 -7.94 7.12 4.83
CA SER A 89 -8.33 5.87 5.51
C SER A 89 -8.79 4.82 4.49
N ALA A 90 -9.63 5.21 3.53
CA ALA A 90 -10.07 4.32 2.46
C ALA A 90 -8.91 3.81 1.59
N ALA A 91 -7.91 4.66 1.31
CA ALA A 91 -6.71 4.24 0.58
C ALA A 91 -5.86 3.23 1.37
N LEU A 92 -5.80 3.35 2.70
CA LEU A 92 -5.13 2.36 3.55
C LEU A 92 -5.87 1.04 3.60
N ASP A 93 -7.20 1.07 3.75
CA ASP A 93 -8.03 -0.12 3.79
C ASP A 93 -7.96 -0.90 2.46
N PHE A 94 -7.85 -0.20 1.33
CA PHE A 94 -7.67 -0.83 0.02
C PHE A 94 -6.35 -1.61 -0.11
N ILE A 95 -5.29 -1.17 0.58
CA ILE A 95 -3.96 -1.78 0.46
C ILE A 95 -3.75 -2.89 1.50
N GLN A 96 -4.48 -2.85 2.62
CA GLN A 96 -4.42 -3.88 3.66
C GLN A 96 -5.29 -5.12 3.36
N ASN A 97 -6.23 -5.01 2.42
CA ASN A 97 -7.08 -6.10 1.92
C ASN A 97 -6.50 -6.73 0.65
#